data_AF-A0A1V2JG86-F1
#
_entry.id   AF-A0A1V2JG86-F1
#
_cell.length_a   1.000
_cell.length_b   1.000
_cell.length_c   1.000
_cell.angle_alpha   90.00
_cell.angle_beta   90.00
_cell.angle_gamma   90.00
#
_symmetry.space_group_name_H-M   'P 1'
#
loop_
_entity.id
_entity.type
_entity.pdbx_description
1 polymer ?
#
loop_
_entity_poly.entity_id
_entity_poly.type
_entity_poly.pdbx_seq_one_letter_code
_entity_poly.pdbx_strand_id
1 'polypeptide(L)' 'MPVKHDLYQDLGLSKEVVHERRASDKRLDSLLTQYDDADKEVLKAESASASDEEVEKLKKKRLLIKDEIVAKLG' A
#
# COMPACT_ATOMS: atom_id res chain seq x y z
N MET A 1 0.63 18.88 3.74
CA MET A 1 1.00 18.42 2.38
C MET A 1 0.87 16.92 2.38
N PRO A 2 0.21 16.28 1.38
CA PRO A 2 0.08 14.83 1.37
C PRO A 2 1.47 14.22 1.22
N VAL A 3 1.93 13.55 2.27
CA VAL A 3 3.17 12.78 2.25
C VAL A 3 2.88 11.58 1.36
N LYS A 4 3.43 11.57 0.14
CA LYS A 4 3.42 10.38 -0.70
C LYS A 4 4.18 9.30 0.04
N HIS A 5 3.46 8.35 0.63
CA HIS A 5 4.07 7.13 1.13
C HIS A 5 4.38 6.26 -0.08
N ASP A 6 5.58 6.43 -0.60
CA ASP A 6 6.08 5.54 -1.63
C ASP A 6 6.42 4.20 -0.98
N LEU A 7 5.53 3.21 -1.17
CA LEU A 7 5.70 1.86 -0.66
C LEU A 7 7.10 1.31 -0.95
N TYR A 8 7.66 1.63 -2.12
CA TYR A 8 8.99 1.17 -2.53
C TYR A 8 10.09 1.77 -1.65
N GLN A 9 9.96 3.05 -1.27
CA GLN A 9 10.86 3.71 -0.31
C GLN A 9 10.72 3.09 1.08
N ASP A 10 9.50 2.86 1.55
CA ASP A 10 9.23 2.20 2.84
C ASP A 10 9.82 0.78 2.90
N LEU A 11 9.84 0.07 1.77
CA LEU A 11 10.42 -1.28 1.64
C LEU A 11 11.93 -1.27 1.40
N GLY A 12 12.54 -0.12 1.10
CA GLY A 12 13.94 -0.04 0.67
C GLY A 12 14.24 -0.74 -0.66
N LEU A 13 13.22 -0.94 -1.50
CA LEU A 13 13.33 -1.65 -2.78
C LEU A 13 13.00 -0.71 -3.94
N SER A 14 13.62 -0.91 -5.10
CA SER A 14 13.17 -0.20 -6.30
C SER A 14 11.84 -0.77 -6.81
N LYS A 15 11.08 0.07 -7.50
CA LYS A 15 9.85 -0.35 -8.18
C LYS A 15 10.10 -1.50 -9.15
N GLU A 16 11.26 -1.54 -9.82
CA GLU A 16 11.60 -2.63 -10.74
C GLU A 16 11.76 -3.95 -10.00
N VAL A 17 12.48 -3.98 -8.87
CA VAL A 17 12.69 -5.20 -8.08
C VAL A 17 11.35 -5.78 -7.62
N VAL A 18 10.45 -4.94 -7.13
CA VAL A 18 9.12 -5.38 -6.70
C VAL A 18 8.28 -5.85 -7.90
N HIS A 19 8.43 -5.22 -9.08
CA HIS A 19 7.77 -5.65 -10.31
C HIS A 19 8.27 -7.02 -10.83
N GLU A 20 9.56 -7.32 -10.69
CA GLU A 20 10.08 -8.65 -11.02
C GLU A 20 9.60 -9.71 -10.03
N ARG A 21 9.58 -9.39 -8.73
CA ARG A 21 9.10 -10.31 -7.70
C ARG A 21 7.60 -10.61 -7.86
N ARG A 22 6.76 -9.61 -8.16
CA ARG A 22 5.32 -9.82 -8.37
C ARG A 22 5.02 -10.63 -9.62
N ALA A 23 5.87 -10.55 -10.66
CA ALA A 23 5.72 -11.39 -11.84
C ALA A 23 5.91 -12.88 -11.51
N SER A 24 6.73 -13.16 -10.50
CA SER A 24 7.07 -14.51 -10.04
C SER A 24 6.16 -14.99 -8.90
N ASP A 25 5.60 -14.07 -8.11
CA ASP A 25 4.76 -14.34 -6.94
C ASP A 25 3.37 -13.70 -7.10
N LYS A 26 2.38 -14.54 -7.47
CA LYS A 26 0.97 -14.14 -7.60
C LYS A 26 0.36 -13.61 -6.30
N ARG A 27 0.85 -14.04 -5.15
CA ARG A 27 0.35 -13.58 -3.85
C ARG A 27 0.88 -12.17 -3.57
N LEU A 28 2.16 -11.93 -3.83
CA LEU A 28 2.73 -10.58 -3.78
C LEU A 28 2.03 -9.63 -4.75
N ASP A 29 1.73 -10.10 -5.97
CA ASP A 29 0.97 -9.33 -6.98
C ASP A 29 -0.40 -8.87 -6.47
N SER A 30 -1.14 -9.78 -5.84
CA SER A 30 -2.41 -9.46 -5.20
C SER A 30 -2.25 -8.46 -4.05
N LEU A 31 -1.25 -8.64 -3.19
CA LEU A 31 -0.99 -7.73 -2.07
C LEU A 31 -0.64 -6.32 -2.53
N LEU A 32 0.20 -6.18 -3.55
CA LEU A 32 0.55 -4.88 -4.12
C LEU A 32 -0.66 -4.17 -4.71
N THR A 33 -1.54 -4.92 -5.37
CA THR A 33 -2.79 -4.39 -5.91
C THR A 33 -3.72 -3.93 -4.79
N GLN A 34 -3.88 -4.75 -3.74
CA GLN A 34 -4.66 -4.38 -2.56
C GLN A 34 -4.11 -3.14 -1.85
N TYR A 35 -2.78 -2.99 -1.79
CA TYR A 35 -2.16 -1.81 -1.22
C TYR A 35 -2.48 -0.55 -2.02
N ASP A 36 -2.35 -0.62 -3.35
CA ASP A 36 -2.65 0.49 -4.25
C ASP A 36 -4.13 0.89 -4.17
N ASP A 37 -5.03 -0.09 -4.09
CA ASP A 37 -6.46 0.15 -3.89
C ASP A 37 -6.74 0.79 -2.52
N ALA A 38 -6.11 0.30 -1.44
CA ALA A 38 -6.25 0.89 -0.11
C ALA A 38 -5.72 2.33 -0.06
N ASP A 39 -4.60 2.63 -0.72
CA ASP A 39 -4.07 3.98 -0.79
C ASP A 39 -4.99 4.94 -1.58
N LYS A 40 -5.56 4.46 -2.70
CA LYS A 40 -6.60 5.20 -3.43
C LYS A 40 -7.84 5.43 -2.58
N GLU A 41 -8.28 4.45 -1.79
CA GLU A 41 -9.39 4.60 -0.85
C GLU A 41 -9.08 5.70 0.18
N VAL A 42 -7.88 5.69 0.78
CA VAL A 42 -7.44 6.74 1.73
C VAL A 42 -7.44 8.11 1.05
N LEU A 43 -6.83 8.25 -0.13
CA LEU A 43 -6.77 9.51 -0.86
C LEU A 43 -8.15 10.03 -1.25
N LYS A 44 -9.05 9.12 -1.66
CA LYS A 44 -10.44 9.45 -1.99
C LYS A 44 -11.19 9.90 -0.74
N ALA A 45 -11.02 9.22 0.39
CA ALA A 45 -11.64 9.58 1.66
C ALA A 45 -11.11 10.94 2.16
N GLU A 46 -9.80 11.17 2.12
CA GLU A 46 -9.17 12.45 2.46
C GLU A 46 -9.66 13.57 1.54
N SER A 47 -9.77 13.32 0.23
CA SER A 47 -10.28 14.29 -0.74
C SER A 47 -11.78 14.57 -0.59
N ALA A 48 -12.55 13.56 -0.16
CA ALA A 48 -13.97 13.67 0.08
C ALA A 48 -14.32 14.32 1.44
N SER A 49 -13.31 14.76 2.22
CA SER A 49 -13.51 15.22 3.61
C SER A 49 -14.27 14.19 4.44
N ALA A 50 -13.98 12.91 4.22
CA ALA A 50 -14.53 11.81 5.00
C ALA A 50 -14.14 11.96 6.47
N SER A 51 -14.89 11.28 7.34
CA SER A 51 -14.65 11.36 8.78
C SER A 51 -13.27 10.80 9.14
N ASP A 52 -12.62 11.39 10.15
CA ASP A 52 -11.31 10.95 10.63
C ASP A 52 -11.31 9.44 10.93
N GLU A 53 -12.40 8.91 11.47
CA GLU A 53 -12.59 7.49 11.78
C GLU A 53 -12.54 6.59 10.53
N GLU A 54 -13.12 7.03 9.40
CA GLU A 54 -13.07 6.30 8.13
C GLU A 54 -11.65 6.32 7.55
N VAL A 55 -11.02 7.49 7.54
CA VAL A 55 -9.64 7.66 7.06
C VAL A 55 -8.69 6.82 7.92
N GLU A 56 -8.89 6.74 9.24
CA GLU A 56 -8.07 5.94 10.15
C GLU A 56 -8.24 4.43 9.89
N LYS A 57 -9.46 3.94 9.64
CA LYS A 57 -9.72 2.54 9.25
C LYS A 57 -9.02 2.18 7.94
N LEU A 58 -9.08 3.06 6.95
CA LEU A 58 -8.41 2.86 5.66
C LEU A 58 -6.88 2.89 5.80
N LYS A 59 -6.34 3.80 6.61
CA LYS A 59 -4.90 3.85 6.93
C LYS A 59 -4.45 2.57 7.63
N LYS A 60 -5.24 2.02 8.57
CA LYS A 60 -4.96 0.73 9.22
C LYS A 60 -4.95 -0.42 8.20
N LYS A 61 -5.92 -0.47 7.29
CA LYS A 61 -5.97 -1.48 6.21
C LYS A 61 -4.74 -1.39 5.32
N ARG A 62 -4.35 -0.18 4.90
CA ARG A 62 -3.12 0.06 4.13
C ARG A 62 -1.87 -0.42 4.88
N LEU A 63 -1.78 -0.16 6.18
CA LEU A 63 -0.67 -0.60 7.03
C LEU A 63 -0.57 -2.13 7.11
N LEU A 64 -1.69 -2.82 7.36
CA LEU A 64 -1.72 -4.29 7.42
C LEU A 64 -1.25 -4.93 6.11
N ILE A 65 -1.71 -4.42 4.97
CA ILE A 65 -1.27 -4.92 3.66
C ILE A 65 0.23 -4.65 3.46
N LYS A 66 0.72 -3.48 3.89
CA LYS A 66 2.16 -3.18 3.86
C LYS A 66 2.96 -4.20 4.67
N ASP A 67 2.51 -4.52 5.88
CA ASP A 67 3.18 -5.50 6.74
C ASP A 67 3.20 -6.90 6.09
N GLU A 68 2.13 -7.30 5.41
CA GLU A 68 2.09 -8.54 4.64
C GLU A 68 3.07 -8.53 3.44
N ILE A 69 3.19 -7.40 2.74
CA ILE A 69 4.15 -7.23 1.64
C ILE A 69 5.58 -7.32 2.17
N VAL A 70 5.89 -6.65 3.29
CA VAL A 70 7.20 -6.72 3.96
C VAL A 70 7.51 -8.17 4.32
N ALA A 71 6.56 -8.89 4.94
CA ALA A 71 6.73 -10.28 5.32
C ALA A 71 6.92 -11.24 4.13
N LYS A 72 6.52 -10.84 2.92
CA LYS A 72 6.77 -11.60 1.68
C LYS A 72 8.09 -11.26 1.01
N LEU A 73 8.63 -10.07 1.26
CA LEU A 73 9.84 -9.56 0.61
C LEU A 73 11.10 -9.75 1.47
N GLY A 74 10.95 -9.85 2.80
CA GLY A 74 12.01 -10.24 3.75
C GLY A 74 12.23 -11.75 3.78
#